data_AF-A0A355DX05-F1
#
_entry.id   AF-A0A355DX05-F1
#
_cell.length_a   1.000
_cell.length_b   1.000
_cell.length_c   1.000
_cell.angle_alpha   90.00
_cell.angle_beta   90.00
_cell.angle_gamma   90.00
#
_symmetry.space_group_name_H-M   'P 1'
#
loop_
_entity.id
_entity.type
_entity.pdbx_description
1 polymer ?
#
loop_
_entity_poly.entity_id
_entity_poly.type
_entity_poly.pdbx_seq_one_letter_code
_entity_poly.pdbx_strand_id
1 'polypeptide(L)'
;MTVVRSQEGHRVQVLSDTICIKLKSIQSPNQMSVVTVEVPPGGFVPPHTHTCEEESYYMLEGSMMMQVGSEEFTIKPDDFVHVTAGTLHGYINHSDQPARFLAWTIGGAIDDFFLEMGEKIRDVPNDLPQMSEILHKYGVEMVAPI
;
A
#
# COMPACT_ATOMS: atom_id res chain seq x y z
N MET A 1 -23.35 -4.50 -4.67
CA MET A 1 -23.14 -4.78 -3.24
C MET A 1 -22.08 -5.84 -3.13
N THR A 2 -21.04 -5.62 -2.33
CA THR A 2 -19.92 -6.56 -2.13
C THR A 2 -19.84 -6.90 -0.64
N VAL A 3 -19.71 -8.19 -0.32
CA VAL A 3 -19.47 -8.67 1.04
C VAL A 3 -18.25 -9.59 0.97
N VAL A 4 -17.20 -9.27 1.72
CA VAL A 4 -16.01 -10.10 1.86
C VAL A 4 -15.86 -10.48 3.32
N ARG A 5 -15.95 -11.78 3.61
CA ARG A 5 -15.82 -12.31 4.97
C ARG A 5 -14.36 -12.29 5.44
N SER A 6 -14.14 -12.47 6.73
CA SER A 6 -12.79 -12.40 7.34
C SER A 6 -11.79 -13.37 6.72
N GLN A 7 -12.25 -14.55 6.29
CA GLN A 7 -11.44 -15.59 5.64
C GLN A 7 -11.37 -15.44 4.11
N GLU A 8 -12.11 -14.49 3.55
CA GLU A 8 -12.16 -14.20 2.12
C GLU A 8 -11.26 -13.01 1.75
N GLY A 9 -11.12 -12.79 0.44
CA GLY A 9 -10.27 -11.77 -0.15
C GLY A 9 -9.09 -12.40 -0.88
N HIS A 10 -8.59 -11.71 -1.89
CA HIS A 10 -7.44 -12.17 -2.65
C HIS A 10 -6.17 -11.70 -1.96
N ARG A 11 -5.32 -12.65 -1.53
CA ARG A 11 -4.05 -12.34 -0.88
C ARG A 11 -2.93 -12.35 -1.90
N VAL A 12 -2.11 -11.31 -1.86
CA VAL A 12 -0.91 -11.15 -2.69
C VAL A 12 0.22 -10.65 -1.81
N GLN A 13 1.41 -11.23 -1.98
CA GLN A 13 2.62 -10.75 -1.34
C GLN A 13 3.23 -9.67 -2.24
N VAL A 14 3.46 -8.47 -1.69
CA VAL A 14 4.13 -7.38 -2.39
C VAL A 14 5.32 -6.96 -1.56
N LEU A 15 6.52 -7.23 -2.06
CA LEU A 15 7.77 -7.07 -1.30
C LEU A 15 7.67 -7.82 0.05
N SER A 16 7.84 -7.13 1.18
CA SER A 16 7.71 -7.68 2.52
C SER A 16 6.26 -7.86 2.99
N ASP A 17 5.31 -7.19 2.35
CA ASP A 17 3.98 -7.00 2.93
C ASP A 17 2.97 -7.98 2.35
N THR A 18 2.06 -8.46 3.19
CA THR A 18 0.93 -9.27 2.75
C THR A 18 -0.30 -8.39 2.58
N ILE A 19 -0.74 -8.22 1.33
CA ILE A 19 -1.92 -7.44 0.98
C ILE A 19 -3.11 -8.38 0.79
N CYS A 20 -4.25 -8.09 1.41
CA CYS A 20 -5.51 -8.79 1.17
C CYS A 20 -6.54 -7.82 0.56
N ILE A 21 -6.85 -8.01 -0.71
CA ILE A 21 -7.79 -7.19 -1.47
C ILE A 21 -9.23 -7.54 -1.04
N LYS A 22 -9.94 -6.52 -0.54
CA LYS A 22 -11.34 -6.59 -0.07
C LYS A 22 -12.32 -6.00 -1.08
N LEU A 23 -11.90 -5.00 -1.86
CA LEU A 23 -12.66 -4.47 -2.98
C LEU A 23 -11.67 -4.12 -4.09
N LYS A 24 -11.91 -4.64 -5.29
CA LYS A 24 -11.16 -4.22 -6.49
C LYS A 24 -11.70 -2.89 -7.00
N SER A 25 -10.82 -2.03 -7.51
CA SER A 25 -11.19 -0.73 -8.10
C SER A 25 -12.30 -0.85 -9.14
N ILE A 26 -12.23 -1.86 -10.03
CA ILE A 26 -13.22 -2.13 -11.09
C ILE A 26 -14.64 -2.43 -10.56
N GLN A 27 -14.79 -2.77 -9.28
CA GLN A 27 -16.08 -3.03 -8.65
C GLN A 27 -16.76 -1.74 -8.13
N SER A 28 -16.06 -0.61 -8.16
CA SER A 28 -16.55 0.69 -7.68
C SER A 28 -16.65 1.70 -8.84
N PRO A 29 -17.74 2.47 -8.94
CA PRO A 29 -17.88 3.49 -9.99
C PRO A 29 -16.82 4.61 -9.88
N ASN A 30 -16.23 4.80 -8.69
CA ASN A 30 -15.19 5.79 -8.44
C ASN A 30 -13.79 5.16 -8.38
N GLN A 31 -13.64 3.92 -8.85
CA GLN A 31 -12.37 3.18 -8.82
C GLN A 31 -11.82 3.05 -7.39
N MET A 32 -12.71 2.86 -6.42
CA MET A 32 -12.29 2.63 -5.04
C MET A 32 -11.74 1.22 -4.86
N SER A 33 -10.50 1.11 -4.41
CA SER A 33 -9.90 -0.14 -3.95
C SER A 33 -9.85 -0.15 -2.42
N VAL A 34 -10.06 -1.31 -1.81
CA VAL A 34 -9.96 -1.49 -0.35
C VAL A 34 -9.12 -2.72 -0.05
N VAL A 35 -8.10 -2.56 0.79
CA VAL A 35 -7.17 -3.62 1.15
C VAL A 35 -6.92 -3.63 2.65
N THR A 36 -6.67 -4.80 3.23
CA THR A 36 -5.95 -4.86 4.51
C THR A 36 -4.51 -5.24 4.23
N VAL A 37 -3.57 -4.59 4.92
CA VAL A 37 -2.14 -4.85 4.78
C VAL A 37 -1.58 -5.32 6.11
N GLU A 38 -0.78 -6.38 6.07
CA GLU A 38 0.03 -6.85 7.18
C GLU A 38 1.49 -6.57 6.86
N VAL A 39 2.15 -5.79 7.73
CA VAL A 39 3.55 -5.36 7.59
C VAL A 39 4.38 -6.11 8.62
N PRO A 40 5.29 -7.00 8.22
CA PRO A 40 6.13 -7.73 9.18
C PRO A 40 7.11 -6.80 9.90
N PRO A 41 7.77 -7.25 10.98
CA PRO A 41 8.90 -6.55 11.57
C PRO A 41 9.95 -6.16 10.52
N GLY A 42 10.34 -4.88 10.48
CA GLY A 42 11.27 -4.34 9.48
C GLY A 42 10.70 -4.16 8.08
N GLY A 43 9.43 -4.53 7.83
CA GLY A 43 8.74 -4.26 6.57
C GLY A 43 8.59 -2.76 6.33
N PHE A 44 8.75 -2.33 5.08
CA PHE A 44 8.69 -0.92 4.72
C PHE A 44 8.29 -0.72 3.26
N VAL A 45 7.65 0.40 3.00
CA VAL A 45 7.42 0.93 1.67
C VAL A 45 8.13 2.28 1.58
N PRO A 46 9.12 2.44 0.68
CA PRO A 46 9.83 3.70 0.54
C PRO A 46 8.89 4.85 0.17
N PRO A 47 9.30 6.10 0.47
CA PRO A 47 8.53 7.27 0.10
C PRO A 47 8.24 7.33 -1.41
N HIS A 48 6.96 7.45 -1.75
CA HIS A 48 6.46 7.48 -3.12
C HIS A 48 5.22 8.39 -3.22
N THR A 49 4.81 8.67 -4.45
CA THR A 49 3.56 9.39 -4.76
C THR A 49 2.69 8.56 -5.69
N HIS A 50 1.38 8.77 -5.61
CA HIS A 50 0.42 8.28 -6.59
C HIS A 50 -0.03 9.48 -7.43
N THR A 51 -0.01 9.37 -8.76
CA THR A 51 -0.40 10.49 -9.62
C THR A 51 -1.91 10.73 -9.64
N CYS A 52 -2.72 9.70 -9.41
CA CYS A 52 -4.17 9.73 -9.56
C CYS A 52 -4.90 9.51 -8.24
N GLU A 53 -4.41 8.60 -7.42
CA GLU A 53 -5.10 8.11 -6.24
C GLU A 53 -4.91 9.03 -5.03
N GLU A 54 -6.01 9.32 -4.35
CA GLU A 54 -5.95 9.60 -2.91
C GLU A 54 -5.94 8.28 -2.14
N GLU A 55 -5.25 8.24 -1.00
CA GLU A 55 -5.14 7.06 -0.16
C GLU A 55 -5.44 7.39 1.29
N SER A 56 -6.16 6.51 1.96
CA SER A 56 -6.43 6.63 3.39
C SER A 56 -6.05 5.35 4.11
N TYR A 57 -5.54 5.52 5.33
CA TYR A 57 -5.05 4.47 6.20
C TYR A 57 -5.81 4.53 7.52
N TYR A 58 -6.19 3.36 8.02
CA TYR A 58 -6.78 3.20 9.34
C TYR A 58 -6.10 2.04 10.06
N MET A 59 -5.40 2.35 11.15
CA MET A 59 -4.60 1.36 11.89
C MET A 59 -5.49 0.43 12.71
N LEU A 60 -5.23 -0.87 12.58
CA LEU A 60 -6.00 -1.92 13.24
C LEU A 60 -5.21 -2.54 14.40
N GLU A 61 -3.95 -2.89 14.18
CA GLU A 61 -3.08 -3.58 15.15
C GLU A 61 -1.63 -3.12 14.99
N GLY A 62 -0.86 -3.16 16.09
CA GLY A 62 0.55 -2.76 16.08
C GLY A 62 0.75 -1.26 15.89
N SER A 63 1.97 -0.87 15.52
CA SER A 63 2.33 0.53 15.24
C SER A 63 3.43 0.61 14.19
N MET A 64 3.47 1.69 13.42
CA MET A 64 4.47 1.92 12.38
C MET A 64 4.78 3.41 12.27
N MET A 65 6.01 3.74 11.85
CA MET A 65 6.35 5.11 11.48
C MET A 65 5.84 5.34 10.06
N MET A 66 5.12 6.44 9.85
CA MET A 66 4.63 6.88 8.55
C MET A 66 5.19 8.26 8.25
N GLN A 67 5.65 8.45 7.01
CA GLN A 67 5.99 9.74 6.45
C GLN A 67 4.82 10.22 5.59
N VAL A 68 4.42 11.49 5.75
CA VAL A 68 3.51 12.19 4.85
C VAL A 68 4.05 13.59 4.59
N GLY A 69 4.41 13.87 3.34
CA GLY A 69 5.14 15.07 2.96
C GLY A 69 6.48 15.15 3.70
N SER A 70 6.65 16.21 4.50
CA SER A 70 7.83 16.42 5.34
C SER A 70 7.66 15.94 6.78
N GLU A 71 6.48 15.46 7.15
CA GLU A 71 6.18 15.04 8.52
C GLU A 71 6.37 13.54 8.69
N GLU A 72 6.95 13.16 9.82
CA GLU A 72 7.04 11.77 10.26
C GLU A 72 6.35 11.62 11.60
N PHE A 73 5.53 10.59 11.73
CA PHE A 73 4.81 10.30 12.96
C PHE A 73 4.55 8.80 13.10
N THR A 74 4.37 8.35 14.34
CA THR A 74 3.95 6.97 14.59
C THR A 74 2.43 6.88 14.55
N ILE A 75 1.91 5.95 13.76
CA ILE A 75 0.50 5.58 13.75
C ILE A 75 0.29 4.31 14.57
N LYS A 76 -0.79 4.26 15.35
CA LYS A 76 -1.19 3.17 16.26
C LYS A 76 -2.69 2.88 16.09
N PRO A 77 -3.26 1.83 16.71
CA PRO A 77 -4.64 1.45 16.46
C PRO A 77 -5.63 2.60 16.73
N ASP A 78 -6.66 2.70 15.89
CA ASP A 78 -7.66 3.79 15.85
C ASP A 78 -7.16 5.13 15.29
N ASP A 79 -5.88 5.26 14.94
CA ASP A 79 -5.41 6.41 14.18
C ASP A 79 -5.83 6.31 12.71
N PHE A 80 -6.11 7.48 12.12
CA PHE A 80 -6.49 7.65 10.72
C PHE A 80 -5.54 8.63 10.03
N VAL A 81 -5.13 8.30 8.81
CA VAL A 81 -4.32 9.17 7.95
C VAL A 81 -4.98 9.24 6.59
N HIS A 82 -5.05 10.44 6.03
CA HIS A 82 -5.49 10.66 4.65
C HIS A 82 -4.39 11.38 3.88
N VAL A 83 -4.11 10.89 2.68
CA VAL A 83 -3.07 11.35 1.79
C VAL A 83 -3.70 11.70 0.45
N THR A 84 -3.61 12.96 0.05
CA THR A 84 -4.11 13.41 -1.24
C THR A 84 -3.17 12.99 -2.37
N ALA A 85 -3.69 12.83 -3.59
CA ALA A 85 -2.89 12.52 -4.78
C ALA A 85 -1.69 13.46 -4.94
N GLY A 86 -0.54 12.92 -5.37
CA GLY A 86 0.72 13.64 -5.50
C GLY A 86 1.45 13.95 -4.19
N THR A 87 0.90 13.57 -3.03
CA THR A 87 1.57 13.76 -1.74
C THR A 87 2.53 12.62 -1.47
N LEU A 88 3.78 12.96 -1.15
CA LEU A 88 4.80 11.98 -0.78
C LEU A 88 4.36 11.23 0.47
N HIS A 89 4.41 9.91 0.46
CA HIS A 89 4.14 9.11 1.63
C HIS A 89 4.87 7.76 1.59
N GLY A 90 5.11 7.20 2.76
CA GLY A 90 5.77 5.91 2.94
C GLY A 90 5.73 5.49 4.40
N TYR A 91 6.18 4.27 4.69
CA TYR A 91 6.14 3.76 6.05
C TYR A 91 7.19 2.70 6.32
N ILE A 92 7.46 2.48 7.61
CA ILE A 92 8.31 1.41 8.12
C ILE A 92 7.81 0.90 9.47
N ASN A 93 7.79 -0.42 9.62
CA ASN A 93 7.54 -1.08 10.90
C ASN A 93 8.86 -1.31 11.65
N HIS A 94 9.20 -0.42 12.57
CA HIS A 94 10.38 -0.54 13.43
C HIS A 94 10.23 -1.52 14.59
N SER A 95 9.02 -2.04 14.84
CA SER A 95 8.77 -2.93 15.97
C SER A 95 9.19 -4.37 15.69
N ASP A 96 9.22 -5.19 16.75
CA ASP A 96 9.47 -6.63 16.67
C ASP A 96 8.19 -7.45 16.47
N GLN A 97 7.03 -6.79 16.30
CA GLN A 97 5.74 -7.39 16.03
C GLN A 97 5.19 -6.96 14.66
N PRO A 98 4.34 -7.77 14.01
CA PRO A 98 3.60 -7.32 12.83
C PRO A 98 2.69 -6.13 13.14
N ALA A 99 2.52 -5.24 12.16
CA ALA A 99 1.52 -4.17 12.16
C ALA A 99 0.45 -4.47 11.11
N ARG A 100 -0.78 -3.98 11.33
CA ARG A 100 -1.91 -4.22 10.42
C ARG A 100 -2.77 -2.98 10.27
N PHE A 101 -3.10 -2.63 9.03
CA PHE A 101 -4.00 -1.53 8.72
C PHE A 101 -5.01 -1.88 7.62
N LEU A 102 -6.09 -1.12 7.57
CA LEU A 102 -6.99 -1.01 6.42
C LEU A 102 -6.51 0.18 5.60
N ALA A 103 -6.37 0.01 4.29
CA ALA A 103 -6.18 1.11 3.36
C ALA A 103 -7.25 1.09 2.28
N TRP A 104 -7.61 2.28 1.80
CA TRP A 104 -8.41 2.42 0.61
C TRP A 104 -7.92 3.57 -0.24
N THR A 105 -7.98 3.36 -1.55
CA THR A 105 -7.65 4.37 -2.56
C THR A 105 -8.85 4.69 -3.41
N ILE A 106 -8.90 5.89 -3.96
CA ILE A 106 -9.93 6.35 -4.89
C ILE A 106 -9.27 7.03 -6.08
N GLY A 107 -9.71 6.71 -7.31
CA GLY A 107 -9.26 7.40 -8.53
C GLY A 107 -8.30 6.63 -9.43
N GLY A 108 -8.03 5.35 -9.13
CA GLY A 108 -7.17 4.52 -9.96
C GLY A 108 -7.20 3.03 -9.60
N ALA A 109 -6.26 2.27 -10.15
CA ALA A 109 -6.29 0.80 -10.16
C ALA A 109 -5.15 0.18 -9.33
N ILE A 110 -4.92 0.71 -8.12
CA ILE A 110 -3.83 0.25 -7.25
C ILE A 110 -3.90 -1.25 -6.92
N ASP A 111 -5.09 -1.87 -6.93
CA ASP A 111 -5.21 -3.31 -6.73
C ASP A 111 -4.62 -4.11 -7.89
N ASP A 112 -4.77 -3.65 -9.14
CA ASP A 112 -4.11 -4.28 -10.28
C ASP A 112 -2.58 -4.08 -10.22
N PHE A 113 -2.11 -2.93 -9.70
CA PHE A 113 -0.69 -2.73 -9.38
C PHE A 113 -0.19 -3.77 -8.39
N PHE A 114 -0.89 -4.00 -7.28
CA PHE A 114 -0.49 -5.00 -6.27
C PHE A 114 -0.46 -6.42 -6.85
N LEU A 115 -1.45 -6.77 -7.68
CA LEU A 115 -1.51 -8.07 -8.35
C LEU A 115 -0.31 -8.27 -9.28
N GLU A 116 0.01 -7.26 -10.10
CA GLU A 116 1.11 -7.34 -11.05
C GLU A 116 2.48 -7.35 -10.35
N MET A 117 2.64 -6.54 -9.31
CA MET A 117 3.84 -6.55 -8.46
C MET A 117 4.06 -7.94 -7.83
N GLY A 118 3.05 -8.53 -7.19
CA GLY A 118 3.20 -9.82 -6.54
C GLY A 118 3.33 -11.02 -7.50
N GLU A 119 2.84 -10.89 -8.73
CA GLU A 119 3.05 -11.90 -9.76
C GLU A 119 4.49 -11.89 -10.29
N LYS A 120 4.98 -10.68 -10.61
CA LYS A 120 6.18 -10.48 -11.43
C LYS A 120 7.45 -10.18 -10.66
N ILE A 121 7.36 -9.55 -9.48
CA ILE A 121 8.52 -9.12 -8.71
C ILE A 121 8.79 -10.12 -7.59
N ARG A 122 9.91 -10.84 -7.65
CA ARG A 122 10.27 -11.89 -6.67
C ARG A 122 11.72 -11.81 -6.19
N ASP A 123 12.60 -11.23 -6.98
CA ASP A 123 14.04 -11.20 -6.74
C ASP A 123 14.61 -9.78 -6.96
N VAL A 124 14.55 -8.96 -5.92
CA VAL A 124 15.18 -7.63 -5.92
C VAL A 124 16.63 -7.78 -5.46
N PRO A 125 17.64 -7.26 -6.20
CA PRO A 125 17.54 -6.18 -7.18
C PRO A 125 17.41 -6.60 -8.66
N ASN A 126 17.40 -7.90 -8.99
CA ASN A 126 17.38 -8.35 -10.39
C ASN A 126 16.12 -7.91 -11.14
N ASP A 127 14.98 -7.84 -10.45
CA ASP A 127 13.69 -7.44 -11.01
C ASP A 127 13.46 -5.91 -11.03
N LEU A 128 14.44 -5.08 -10.62
CA LEU A 128 14.29 -3.62 -10.60
C LEU A 128 13.85 -3.00 -11.94
N PRO A 129 14.37 -3.43 -13.12
CA PRO A 129 13.90 -2.88 -14.40
C PRO A 129 12.41 -3.15 -14.63
N GLN A 130 11.94 -4.36 -14.32
CA GLN A 130 10.52 -4.72 -14.45
C GLN A 130 9.66 -3.99 -13.42
N MET A 131 10.14 -3.86 -12.18
CA MET A 131 9.47 -3.08 -11.14
C MET A 131 9.28 -1.63 -11.58
N SER A 132 10.30 -1.02 -12.20
CA SER A 132 10.21 0.35 -12.72
C SER A 132 9.15 0.50 -13.82
N GLU A 133 8.99 -0.49 -14.70
CA GLU A 133 7.94 -0.48 -15.72
C GLU A 133 6.54 -0.54 -15.10
N ILE A 134 6.36 -1.40 -14.08
CA ILE A 134 5.09 -1.53 -13.35
C ILE A 134 4.77 -0.23 -12.60
N LEU A 135 5.72 0.33 -11.87
CA LEU A 135 5.57 1.61 -11.16
C LEU A 135 5.09 2.71 -12.11
N HIS A 136 5.76 2.88 -13.25
CA HIS A 136 5.39 3.89 -14.24
C HIS A 136 4.00 3.64 -14.85
N LYS A 137 3.67 2.38 -15.16
CA LYS A 137 2.36 1.99 -15.73
C LYS A 137 1.20 2.41 -14.83
N TYR A 138 1.37 2.33 -13.51
CA TYR A 138 0.33 2.64 -12.54
C TYR A 138 0.46 4.03 -11.90
N GLY A 139 1.36 4.88 -12.39
CA GLY A 139 1.52 6.24 -11.87
C GLY A 139 2.04 6.28 -10.43
N VAL A 140 2.85 5.30 -10.05
CA VAL A 140 3.56 5.28 -8.75
C VAL A 140 4.97 5.79 -8.98
N GLU A 141 5.32 6.91 -8.35
CA GLU A 141 6.65 7.50 -8.48
C GLU A 141 7.44 7.32 -7.18
N MET A 142 8.53 6.57 -7.25
CA MET A 142 9.45 6.40 -6.13
C MET A 142 10.36 7.63 -6.04
N VAL A 143 10.54 8.18 -4.84
CA VAL A 143 11.60 9.16 -4.62
C VAL A 143 12.90 8.39 -4.41
N ALA A 144 13.87 8.57 -5.32
CA ALA A 144 15.19 7.99 -5.14
C ALA A 144 15.75 8.38 -3.76
N PRO A 145 16.43 7.46 -3.03
CA PRO A 145 17.05 7.83 -1.78
C PRO A 145 18.00 9.01 -2.02
N ILE A 146 17.85 10.05 -1.20
CA ILE A 146 18.78 11.19 -1.13
C ILE A 146 20.14 10.70 -0.67
#